data_AF-A0A922XE18-F1
#
_entry.id   AF-A0A922XE18-F1
#
_cell.length_a   1.000
_cell.length_b   1.000
_cell.length_c   1.000
_cell.angle_alpha   90.00
_cell.angle_beta   90.00
_cell.angle_gamma   90.00
#
_symmetry.space_group_name_H-M   'P 1'
#
loop_
_entity.id
_entity.type
_entity.pdbx_description
1 polymer ?
#
loop_
_entity_poly.entity_id
_entity_poly.type
_entity_poly.pdbx_seq_one_letter_code
_entity_poly.pdbx_strand_id
1 'polypeptide(L)'
;MKRLVVAALMLAAVGVSFANFAFSQSAAPATTVPAKPATPAAAPAPYHPGANAAVDAEREKIWDSPQMLRARAWVKDYTSHSAKITPAEAKEYESELANLSPKQMKLWLLKFQHEEEMIQSQQQAFNNSRQADVSQAMALHKQMKKSYADINKDETAAAQTAESSVKQQQEFAQQDSLQKTADQDAAATDMLTQPFGGYGGYGGYGYGDVHYHFH
;
A
#
# COMPACT_ATOMS: atom_id res chain seq x y z
N MET A 1 47.30 -20.28 -11.00
CA MET A 1 46.49 -20.59 -9.81
C MET A 1 45.48 -19.45 -9.59
N LYS A 2 44.36 -19.51 -10.31
CA LYS A 2 43.19 -18.61 -10.14
C LYS A 2 41.96 -19.53 -10.15
N ARG A 3 41.82 -20.33 -9.12
CA ARG A 3 40.68 -21.21 -8.87
C ARG A 3 40.37 -21.02 -7.40
N LEU A 4 39.09 -20.86 -7.08
CA LEU A 4 38.52 -20.36 -5.82
C LEU A 4 38.18 -18.87 -5.93
N VAL A 5 36.90 -18.57 -6.19
CA VAL A 5 36.07 -17.54 -5.52
C VAL A 5 34.70 -17.36 -6.18
N VAL A 6 34.45 -17.84 -7.41
CA VAL A 6 33.12 -17.69 -8.05
C VAL A 6 32.14 -18.80 -7.65
N ALA A 7 32.09 -19.15 -6.36
CA ALA A 7 31.15 -20.15 -5.83
C ALA A 7 30.14 -19.54 -4.84
N ALA A 8 30.05 -18.21 -4.70
CA ALA A 8 29.27 -17.61 -3.61
C ALA A 8 28.61 -16.26 -3.93
N LEU A 9 28.38 -15.89 -5.18
CA LEU A 9 27.74 -14.62 -5.53
C LEU A 9 26.86 -14.81 -6.75
N MET A 10 25.58 -15.13 -6.58
CA MET A 10 24.49 -14.73 -7.50
C MET A 10 23.11 -15.12 -6.94
N LEU A 11 22.77 -14.69 -5.72
CA LEU A 11 21.37 -14.42 -5.35
C LEU A 11 21.29 -13.57 -4.07
N ALA A 12 22.00 -12.44 -4.08
CA ALA A 12 21.82 -11.37 -3.10
C ALA A 12 21.83 -10.04 -3.85
N ALA A 13 20.64 -9.54 -4.18
CA ALA A 13 20.44 -8.15 -4.59
C ALA A 13 18.98 -7.73 -4.40
N VAL A 14 18.51 -7.73 -3.15
CA VAL A 14 17.54 -6.75 -2.67
C VAL A 14 18.01 -6.33 -1.28
N GLY A 15 18.40 -5.06 -1.15
CA GLY A 15 19.11 -4.54 0.01
C GLY A 15 18.23 -4.37 1.24
N VAL A 16 18.83 -4.61 2.41
CA VAL A 16 18.50 -3.93 3.66
C VAL A 16 19.80 -3.79 4.45
N SER A 17 20.18 -2.54 4.72
CA SER A 17 21.26 -2.17 5.64
C SER A 17 20.94 -2.69 7.04
N PHE A 18 21.78 -3.55 7.60
CA PHE A 18 21.76 -3.83 9.04
C PHE A 18 22.95 -3.16 9.70
N ALA A 19 22.60 -2.16 10.50
CA ALA A 19 23.47 -1.46 11.41
C ALA A 19 24.16 -2.42 12.39
N ASN A 20 25.35 -2.01 12.81
CA ASN A 20 26.15 -2.57 13.89
C ASN A 20 25.30 -3.04 15.09
N PHE A 21 25.42 -4.32 15.42
CA PHE A 21 25.23 -4.78 16.79
C PHE A 21 26.47 -5.58 17.20
N ALA A 22 27.38 -4.88 17.85
CA ALA A 22 28.38 -5.49 18.71
C ALA A 22 27.67 -6.05 19.94
N PHE A 23 27.86 -7.34 20.23
CA PHE A 23 27.57 -7.89 21.55
C PHE A 23 28.83 -8.53 22.12
N SER A 24 29.15 -8.08 23.31
CA SER A 24 30.41 -8.23 24.02
C SER A 24 30.79 -9.68 24.31
N GLN A 25 32.11 -9.89 24.29
CA GLN A 25 32.83 -10.90 25.07
C GLN A 25 32.23 -11.07 26.47
N SER A 26 31.96 -12.32 26.85
CA SER A 26 32.03 -12.75 28.24
C SER A 26 32.93 -13.98 28.28
N ALA A 27 34.05 -13.83 28.99
CA ALA A 27 35.10 -14.83 29.15
C ALA A 27 34.83 -15.66 30.42
N ALA A 28 35.00 -16.99 30.34
CA ALA A 28 35.46 -17.89 31.41
C ALA A 28 35.68 -19.32 30.85
N PRO A 29 36.39 -20.22 31.54
CA PRO A 29 37.84 -20.37 31.53
C PRO A 29 38.30 -21.65 30.80
N ALA A 30 39.60 -21.71 30.53
CA ALA A 30 40.27 -22.81 29.83
C ALA A 30 40.17 -24.15 30.58
N THR A 31 39.60 -25.15 29.91
CA THR A 31 39.87 -26.57 30.18
C THR A 31 40.62 -27.12 28.97
N THR A 32 41.93 -27.32 29.14
CA THR A 32 42.81 -27.96 28.15
C THR A 32 42.47 -29.45 28.03
N VAL A 33 41.80 -29.82 26.95
CA VAL A 33 41.72 -31.21 26.46
C VAL A 33 42.51 -31.25 25.15
N PRO A 34 43.46 -32.19 24.96
CA PRO A 34 44.28 -32.21 23.76
C PRO A 34 43.41 -32.48 22.54
N ALA A 35 43.30 -31.48 21.67
CA ALA A 35 42.62 -31.58 20.40
C ALA A 35 43.40 -32.53 19.48
N LYS A 36 42.80 -33.69 19.22
CA LYS A 36 43.09 -34.49 18.02
C LYS A 36 43.06 -33.54 16.81
N PRO A 37 44.07 -33.52 15.94
CA PRO A 37 44.07 -32.60 14.81
C PRO A 37 42.84 -32.89 13.96
N ALA A 38 41.93 -31.91 13.90
CA ALA A 38 40.84 -31.93 12.95
C ALA A 38 41.45 -31.83 11.56
N THR A 39 41.46 -32.95 10.84
CA THR A 39 41.66 -32.95 9.39
C THR A 39 40.73 -31.91 8.78
N PRO A 40 41.23 -30.94 7.99
CA PRO A 40 40.37 -30.04 7.26
C PRO A 40 39.45 -30.88 6.38
N ALA A 41 38.14 -30.65 6.48
CA ALA A 41 37.15 -31.28 5.61
C ALA A 41 37.57 -31.01 4.16
N ALA A 42 38.06 -32.05 3.48
CA ALA A 42 38.48 -31.96 2.10
C ALA A 42 37.30 -31.44 1.27
N ALA A 43 37.54 -30.37 0.50
CA ALA A 43 36.61 -29.94 -0.52
C ALA A 43 36.24 -31.17 -1.39
N PRO A 44 34.96 -31.38 -1.72
CA PRO A 44 34.54 -32.54 -2.50
C PRO A 44 35.34 -32.56 -3.80
N ALA A 45 36.03 -33.68 -4.04
CA ALA A 45 36.82 -33.87 -5.24
C ALA A 45 35.96 -33.67 -6.49
N PRO A 46 36.49 -33.02 -7.55
CA PRO A 46 35.79 -32.91 -8.82
C PRO A 46 35.39 -34.31 -9.31
N TYR A 47 34.17 -34.41 -9.83
CA TYR A 47 33.68 -35.67 -10.36
C TYR A 47 34.46 -36.03 -11.63
N HIS A 48 34.97 -37.25 -11.68
CA HIS A 48 35.67 -37.80 -12.83
C HIS A 48 34.78 -38.86 -13.48
N PRO A 49 34.18 -38.57 -14.66
CA PRO A 49 33.40 -39.56 -15.40
C PRO A 49 34.22 -40.82 -15.69
N GLY A 50 33.64 -42.01 -15.51
CA GLY A 50 34.29 -43.29 -15.76
C GLY A 50 35.14 -43.84 -14.61
N ALA A 51 35.28 -43.11 -13.50
CA ALA A 51 36.00 -43.61 -12.31
C ALA A 51 35.21 -44.68 -11.54
N ASN A 52 33.87 -44.66 -11.61
CA ASN A 52 33.01 -45.64 -10.96
C ASN A 52 31.66 -45.76 -11.68
N ALA A 53 31.42 -46.88 -12.36
CA ALA A 53 30.20 -47.11 -13.14
C ALA A 53 28.90 -47.03 -12.32
N ALA A 54 28.92 -47.40 -11.03
CA ALA A 54 27.73 -47.31 -10.18
C ALA A 54 27.39 -45.85 -9.83
N VAL A 55 28.41 -45.04 -9.55
CA VAL A 55 28.25 -43.59 -9.30
C VAL A 55 27.78 -42.87 -10.58
N ASP A 56 28.26 -43.31 -11.74
CA ASP A 56 27.87 -42.76 -13.03
C ASP A 56 26.41 -43.05 -13.36
N ALA A 57 25.95 -44.28 -13.10
CA ALA A 57 24.55 -44.66 -13.26
C ALA A 57 23.62 -43.92 -12.28
N GLU A 58 24.07 -43.66 -11.05
CA GLU A 58 23.32 -42.81 -10.11
C GLU A 58 23.24 -41.35 -10.59
N ARG A 59 24.34 -40.83 -11.15
CA ARG A 59 24.38 -39.48 -11.74
C ARG A 59 23.35 -39.36 -12.86
N GLU A 60 23.35 -40.32 -13.76
CA GLU A 60 22.45 -40.35 -14.92
C GLU A 60 20.97 -40.40 -14.49
N LYS A 61 20.64 -41.22 -13.48
CA LYS A 61 19.29 -41.24 -12.88
C LYS A 61 18.86 -39.89 -12.31
N ILE A 62 19.77 -39.15 -11.68
CA ILE A 62 19.48 -37.81 -11.14
C ILE A 62 19.37 -36.80 -12.29
N TRP A 63 20.26 -36.90 -13.28
CA TRP A 63 20.31 -36.02 -14.45
C TRP A 63 19.03 -36.08 -15.27
N ASP A 64 18.49 -37.28 -15.47
CA ASP A 64 17.25 -37.53 -16.22
C ASP A 64 15.99 -37.48 -15.36
N SER A 65 16.13 -37.16 -14.08
CA SER A 65 14.97 -36.95 -13.22
C SER A 65 14.12 -35.77 -13.73
N PRO A 66 12.78 -35.82 -13.58
CA PRO A 66 11.91 -34.72 -14.00
C PRO A 66 12.27 -33.37 -13.36
N GLN A 67 12.76 -33.42 -12.11
CA GLN A 67 13.20 -32.24 -11.37
C GLN A 67 14.43 -31.59 -12.02
N MET A 68 15.41 -32.40 -12.44
CA MET A 68 16.61 -31.91 -13.11
C MET A 68 16.35 -31.44 -14.54
N LEU A 69 15.43 -32.08 -15.26
CA LEU A 69 14.97 -31.59 -16.56
C LEU A 69 14.34 -30.20 -16.44
N ARG A 70 13.44 -30.00 -15.47
CA ARG A 70 12.84 -28.68 -15.20
C ARG A 70 13.90 -27.65 -14.82
N ALA A 71 14.81 -28.00 -13.92
CA ALA A 71 15.83 -27.09 -13.45
C ALA A 71 16.79 -26.66 -14.58
N ARG A 72 17.16 -27.58 -15.48
CA ARG A 72 17.94 -27.25 -16.70
C ARG A 72 17.19 -26.31 -17.64
N ALA A 73 15.89 -26.57 -17.86
CA ALA A 73 15.07 -25.69 -18.68
C ALA A 73 14.98 -24.27 -18.07
N TRP A 74 14.81 -24.18 -16.76
CA TRP A 74 14.82 -22.90 -16.04
C TRP A 74 16.16 -22.17 -16.15
N VAL A 75 17.29 -22.87 -15.98
CA VAL A 75 18.63 -22.27 -16.12
C VAL A 75 18.82 -21.70 -17.53
N LYS A 76 18.41 -22.44 -18.55
CA LYS A 76 18.48 -21.98 -19.94
C LYS A 76 17.61 -20.74 -20.17
N ASP A 77 16.42 -20.72 -19.61
CA ASP A 77 15.51 -19.58 -19.70
C ASP A 77 16.03 -18.36 -18.94
N TYR A 78 16.59 -18.56 -17.75
CA TYR A 78 17.20 -17.51 -16.95
C TYR A 78 18.42 -16.91 -17.64
N THR A 79 19.32 -17.75 -18.17
CA THR A 79 20.53 -17.28 -18.85
C THR A 79 20.25 -16.59 -20.18
N SER A 80 19.14 -16.90 -20.87
CA SER A 80 18.74 -16.21 -22.09
C SER A 80 18.08 -14.84 -21.83
N HIS A 81 17.35 -14.70 -20.72
CA HIS A 81 16.65 -13.46 -20.36
C HIS A 81 17.46 -12.54 -19.43
N SER A 82 18.50 -13.06 -18.78
CA SER A 82 19.32 -12.28 -17.85
C SER A 82 20.31 -11.39 -18.60
N ALA A 83 20.18 -10.08 -18.43
CA ALA A 83 21.19 -9.11 -18.89
C ALA A 83 22.53 -9.21 -18.13
N LYS A 84 22.61 -10.03 -17.07
CA LYS A 84 23.78 -10.16 -16.20
C LYS A 84 24.70 -11.32 -16.58
N ILE A 85 24.25 -12.22 -17.46
CA ILE A 85 24.99 -13.42 -17.85
C ILE A 85 25.27 -13.35 -19.33
N THR A 86 26.55 -13.45 -19.69
CA THR A 86 26.94 -13.57 -21.09
C THR A 86 26.67 -14.99 -21.60
N PRO A 87 26.46 -15.18 -22.91
CA PRO A 87 26.31 -16.51 -23.49
C PRO A 87 27.51 -17.45 -23.26
N ALA A 88 28.70 -16.90 -23.01
CA ALA A 88 29.89 -17.67 -22.66
C ALA A 88 29.78 -18.23 -21.23
N GLU A 89 29.40 -17.40 -20.26
CA GLU A 89 29.17 -17.81 -18.87
C GLU A 89 28.01 -18.80 -18.75
N ALA A 90 26.97 -18.66 -19.58
CA ALA A 90 25.87 -19.63 -19.63
C ALA A 90 26.36 -21.04 -20.01
N LYS A 91 27.25 -21.14 -21.01
CA LYS A 91 27.85 -22.43 -21.42
C LYS A 91 28.78 -23.00 -20.35
N GLU A 92 29.55 -22.15 -19.68
CA GLU A 92 30.39 -22.57 -18.55
C GLU A 92 29.51 -23.14 -17.43
N TYR A 93 28.42 -22.46 -17.08
CA TYR A 93 27.49 -22.91 -16.06
C TYR A 93 26.80 -24.25 -16.41
N GLU A 94 26.34 -24.42 -17.65
CA GLU A 94 25.79 -25.70 -18.13
C GLU A 94 26.83 -26.83 -18.04
N SER A 95 28.10 -26.52 -18.36
CA SER A 95 29.19 -27.49 -18.28
C SER A 95 29.54 -27.86 -16.83
N GLU A 96 29.48 -26.91 -15.90
CA GLU A 96 29.69 -27.15 -14.47
C GLU A 96 28.57 -28.02 -13.91
N LEU A 97 27.32 -27.73 -14.27
CA LEU A 97 26.16 -28.50 -13.86
C LEU A 97 26.25 -29.97 -14.33
N ALA A 98 26.71 -30.19 -15.58
CA ALA A 98 26.92 -31.52 -16.14
C ALA A 98 28.05 -32.31 -15.43
N ASN A 99 29.03 -31.60 -14.87
CA ASN A 99 30.19 -32.17 -14.19
C ASN A 99 30.02 -32.30 -12.67
N LEU A 100 28.82 -32.06 -12.12
CA LEU A 100 28.55 -32.27 -10.69
C LEU A 100 28.55 -33.76 -10.34
N SER A 101 29.07 -34.12 -9.16
CA SER A 101 28.87 -35.46 -8.61
C SER A 101 27.40 -35.72 -8.25
N PRO A 102 26.93 -36.97 -8.14
CA PRO A 102 25.55 -37.29 -7.73
C PRO A 102 25.10 -36.58 -6.44
N LYS A 103 26.00 -36.51 -5.44
CA LYS A 103 25.72 -35.82 -4.19
C LYS A 103 25.57 -34.32 -4.38
N GLN A 104 26.42 -33.70 -5.20
CA GLN A 104 26.34 -32.28 -5.53
C GLN A 104 25.10 -31.95 -6.35
N MET A 105 24.71 -32.79 -7.32
CA MET A 105 23.47 -32.63 -8.07
C MET A 105 22.25 -32.65 -7.15
N LYS A 106 22.17 -33.60 -6.21
CA LYS A 106 21.08 -33.67 -5.23
C LYS A 106 20.98 -32.42 -4.37
N LEU A 107 22.13 -31.93 -3.86
CA LEU A 107 22.17 -30.70 -3.05
C LEU A 107 21.78 -29.47 -3.88
N TRP A 108 22.26 -29.40 -5.12
CA TRP A 108 21.91 -28.32 -6.04
C TRP A 108 20.41 -28.32 -6.35
N LEU A 109 19.82 -29.49 -6.63
CA LEU A 109 18.38 -29.64 -6.85
C LEU A 109 17.54 -29.21 -5.64
N LEU A 110 17.97 -29.59 -4.44
CA LEU A 110 17.28 -29.18 -3.21
C LEU A 110 17.30 -27.65 -3.06
N LYS A 111 18.46 -27.03 -3.30
CA LYS A 111 18.58 -25.56 -3.28
C LYS A 111 17.70 -24.92 -4.36
N PHE A 112 17.71 -25.46 -5.57
CA PHE A 112 16.90 -24.98 -6.68
C PHE A 112 15.41 -25.01 -6.35
N GLN A 113 14.91 -26.12 -5.81
CA GLN A 113 13.50 -26.26 -5.42
C GLN A 113 13.10 -25.25 -4.35
N HIS A 114 13.94 -25.09 -3.34
CA HIS A 114 13.69 -24.10 -2.28
C HIS A 114 13.64 -22.67 -2.82
N GLU A 115 14.54 -22.31 -3.73
CA GLU A 115 14.54 -21.00 -4.36
C GLU A 115 13.32 -20.81 -5.28
N GLU A 116 12.91 -21.83 -6.03
CA GLU A 116 11.71 -21.80 -6.86
C GLU A 116 10.45 -21.55 -6.02
N GLU A 117 10.30 -22.25 -4.89
CA GLU A 117 9.20 -22.06 -3.94
C GLU A 117 9.20 -20.64 -3.35
N MET A 118 10.37 -20.12 -2.98
CA MET A 118 10.50 -18.76 -2.45
C MET A 118 10.12 -17.70 -3.50
N ILE A 119 10.54 -17.88 -4.75
CA ILE A 119 10.17 -16.99 -5.86
C ILE A 119 8.66 -17.03 -6.10
N GLN A 120 8.06 -18.24 -6.13
CA GLN A 120 6.61 -18.38 -6.31
C GLN A 120 5.83 -17.71 -5.18
N SER A 121 6.26 -17.93 -3.93
CA SER A 121 5.66 -17.29 -2.75
C SER A 121 5.76 -15.76 -2.82
N GLN A 122 6.92 -15.22 -3.20
CA GLN A 122 7.10 -13.78 -3.38
C GLN A 122 6.21 -13.21 -4.48
N GLN A 123 6.11 -13.90 -5.62
CA GLN A 123 5.22 -13.48 -6.71
C GLN A 123 3.75 -13.50 -6.30
N GLN A 124 3.34 -14.52 -5.55
CA GLN A 124 1.99 -14.61 -5.01
C GLN A 124 1.69 -13.47 -4.03
N ALA A 125 2.61 -13.19 -3.09
CA ALA A 125 2.48 -12.09 -2.15
C ALA A 125 2.40 -10.73 -2.88
N PHE A 126 3.23 -10.52 -3.89
CA PHE A 126 3.21 -9.31 -4.71
C PHE A 126 1.89 -9.15 -5.48
N ASN A 127 1.37 -10.23 -6.06
CA ASN A 127 0.10 -10.21 -6.78
C ASN A 127 -1.08 -9.94 -5.82
N ASN A 128 -1.07 -10.55 -4.64
CA ASN A 128 -2.09 -10.30 -3.61
C ASN A 128 -2.06 -8.84 -3.14
N SER A 129 -0.87 -8.27 -2.90
CA SER A 129 -0.72 -6.86 -2.54
C SER A 129 -1.27 -5.95 -3.63
N ARG A 130 -0.91 -6.19 -4.90
CA ARG A 130 -1.44 -5.39 -6.02
C ARG A 130 -2.96 -5.45 -6.11
N GLN A 131 -3.56 -6.63 -5.90
CA GLN A 131 -5.01 -6.76 -5.89
C GLN A 131 -5.65 -5.98 -4.74
N ALA A 132 -5.06 -6.03 -3.54
CA ALA A 132 -5.50 -5.26 -2.39
C ALA A 132 -5.44 -3.75 -2.68
N ASP A 133 -4.32 -3.26 -3.21
CA ASP A 133 -4.13 -1.84 -3.55
C ASP A 133 -5.16 -1.36 -4.58
N VAL A 134 -5.37 -2.14 -5.64
CA VAL A 134 -6.37 -1.83 -6.67
C VAL A 134 -7.78 -1.81 -6.06
N SER A 135 -8.10 -2.77 -5.19
CA SER A 135 -9.41 -2.82 -4.52
C SER A 135 -9.63 -1.60 -3.60
N GLN A 136 -8.60 -1.18 -2.87
CA GLN A 136 -8.65 -0.02 -1.99
C GLN A 136 -8.77 1.28 -2.79
N ALA A 137 -8.01 1.41 -3.87
CA ALA A 137 -8.11 2.56 -4.78
C ALA A 137 -9.50 2.66 -5.39
N MET A 138 -10.11 1.54 -5.80
CA MET A 138 -11.50 1.53 -6.29
C MET A 138 -12.51 1.91 -5.20
N ALA A 139 -12.31 1.47 -3.96
CA ALA A 139 -13.18 1.83 -2.85
C ALA A 139 -13.11 3.34 -2.54
N LEU A 140 -11.89 3.89 -2.48
CA LEU A 140 -11.66 5.33 -2.31
C LEU A 140 -12.28 6.13 -3.46
N HIS A 141 -12.10 5.69 -4.70
CA HIS A 141 -12.69 6.35 -5.86
C HIS A 141 -14.23 6.36 -5.80
N LYS A 142 -14.86 5.26 -5.38
CA LYS A 142 -16.32 5.20 -5.17
C LYS A 142 -16.76 6.14 -4.04
N GLN A 143 -16.04 6.18 -2.94
CA GLN A 143 -16.33 7.08 -1.83
C GLN A 143 -16.22 8.55 -2.24
N MET A 144 -15.16 8.92 -2.96
CA MET A 144 -15.00 10.27 -3.51
C MET A 144 -16.14 10.63 -4.48
N LYS A 145 -16.50 9.72 -5.40
CA LYS A 145 -17.60 9.96 -6.33
C LYS A 145 -18.92 10.19 -5.58
N LYS A 146 -19.17 9.44 -4.51
CA LYS A 146 -20.33 9.63 -3.66
C LYS A 146 -20.28 10.97 -2.92
N SER A 147 -19.14 11.34 -2.31
CA SER A 147 -19.02 12.63 -1.62
C SER A 147 -19.23 13.82 -2.55
N TYR A 148 -18.73 13.76 -3.78
CA TYR A 148 -19.01 14.82 -4.77
C TYR A 148 -20.48 14.90 -5.15
N ALA A 149 -21.17 13.76 -5.28
CA ALA A 149 -22.60 13.75 -5.56
C ALA A 149 -23.42 14.30 -4.38
N ASP A 150 -23.03 13.96 -3.15
CA ASP A 150 -23.70 14.44 -1.93
C ASP A 150 -23.49 15.96 -1.75
N ILE A 151 -22.26 16.48 -1.95
CA ILE A 151 -21.97 17.93 -1.93
C ILE A 151 -22.84 18.69 -2.94
N ASN A 152 -22.91 18.20 -4.18
CA ASN A 152 -23.68 18.87 -5.23
C ASN A 152 -25.18 18.89 -4.89
N LYS A 153 -25.68 17.84 -4.23
CA LYS A 153 -27.07 17.76 -3.75
C LYS A 153 -27.31 18.73 -2.60
N ASP A 154 -26.39 18.81 -1.64
CA ASP A 154 -26.50 19.70 -0.49
C ASP A 154 -26.41 21.17 -0.89
N GLU A 155 -25.51 21.53 -1.83
CA GLU A 155 -25.44 22.87 -2.42
C GLU A 155 -26.74 23.24 -3.13
N THR A 156 -27.32 22.31 -3.90
CA THR A 156 -28.60 22.53 -4.57
C THR A 156 -29.75 22.73 -3.57
N ALA A 157 -29.80 21.92 -2.50
CA ALA A 157 -30.82 22.04 -1.46
C ALA A 157 -30.68 23.34 -0.65
N ALA A 158 -29.44 23.74 -0.34
CA ALA A 158 -29.14 24.99 0.32
C ALA A 158 -29.55 26.20 -0.54
N ALA A 159 -29.26 26.14 -1.85
CA ALA A 159 -29.68 27.17 -2.81
C ALA A 159 -31.22 27.31 -2.87
N GLN A 160 -31.95 26.19 -2.97
CA GLN A 160 -33.42 26.22 -2.96
C GLN A 160 -34.01 26.79 -1.66
N THR A 161 -33.36 26.50 -0.53
CA THR A 161 -33.79 27.02 0.78
C THR A 161 -33.54 28.53 0.86
N ALA A 162 -32.39 29.00 0.38
CA ALA A 162 -32.05 30.41 0.32
C ALA A 162 -32.98 31.19 -0.64
N GLU A 163 -33.33 30.62 -1.79
CA GLU A 163 -34.30 31.23 -2.71
C GLU A 163 -35.68 31.37 -2.06
N SER A 164 -36.13 30.34 -1.34
CA SER A 164 -37.43 30.36 -0.64
C SER A 164 -37.47 31.42 0.45
N SER A 165 -36.39 31.57 1.23
CA SER A 165 -36.33 32.58 2.30
C SER A 165 -36.26 34.01 1.74
N VAL A 166 -35.49 34.24 0.67
CA VAL A 166 -35.45 35.54 -0.01
C VAL A 166 -36.81 35.92 -0.57
N LYS A 167 -37.51 34.97 -1.21
CA LYS A 167 -38.85 35.21 -1.75
C LYS A 167 -39.85 35.56 -0.64
N GLN A 168 -39.83 34.81 0.47
CA GLN A 168 -40.71 35.07 1.60
C GLN A 168 -40.42 36.44 2.24
N GLN A 169 -39.15 36.84 2.32
CA GLN A 169 -38.76 38.16 2.82
C GLN A 169 -39.23 39.30 1.90
N GLN A 170 -39.17 39.11 0.57
CA GLN A 170 -39.71 40.05 -0.40
C GLN A 170 -41.24 40.18 -0.30
N GLU A 171 -41.96 39.07 -0.10
CA GLU A 171 -43.41 39.08 0.09
C GLU A 171 -43.81 39.83 1.37
N PHE A 172 -43.11 39.59 2.49
CA PHE A 172 -43.32 40.35 3.73
C PHE A 172 -43.03 41.84 3.56
N ALA A 173 -41.93 42.21 2.90
CA ALA A 173 -41.59 43.60 2.65
C ALA A 173 -42.64 44.30 1.77
N GLN A 174 -43.21 43.60 0.78
CA GLN A 174 -44.31 44.13 -0.02
C GLN A 174 -45.58 44.32 0.81
N GLN A 175 -45.96 43.35 1.65
CA GLN A 175 -47.12 43.48 2.53
C GLN A 175 -46.96 44.61 3.54
N ASP A 176 -45.79 44.73 4.18
CA ASP A 176 -45.48 45.82 5.10
C ASP A 176 -45.55 47.19 4.40
N SER A 177 -45.08 47.28 3.14
CA SER A 177 -45.17 48.52 2.36
C SER A 177 -46.62 48.90 2.03
N LEU A 178 -47.45 47.92 1.67
CA LEU A 178 -48.87 48.14 1.40
C LEU A 178 -49.62 48.56 2.67
N GLN A 179 -49.31 47.93 3.80
CA GLN A 179 -49.93 48.25 5.08
C GLN A 179 -49.53 49.63 5.57
N LYS A 180 -48.25 50.00 5.48
CA LYS A 180 -47.79 51.37 5.78
C LYS A 180 -48.48 52.41 4.91
N THR A 181 -48.70 52.11 3.63
CA THR A 181 -49.43 53.01 2.73
C THR A 181 -50.89 53.15 3.15
N ALA A 182 -51.56 52.04 3.47
CA ALA A 182 -52.93 52.04 3.95
C ALA A 182 -53.08 52.78 5.29
N ASP A 183 -52.14 52.62 6.22
CA ASP A 183 -52.13 53.33 7.50
C ASP A 183 -51.89 54.83 7.33
N GLN A 184 -51.03 55.22 6.39
CA GLN A 184 -50.83 56.63 6.03
C GLN A 184 -52.09 57.25 5.42
N ASP A 185 -52.77 56.54 4.52
CA ASP A 185 -54.03 56.98 3.93
C ASP A 185 -55.14 57.08 4.98
N ALA A 186 -55.23 56.13 5.90
CA ALA A 186 -56.17 56.15 7.02
C ALA A 186 -55.91 57.33 7.96
N ALA A 187 -54.64 57.60 8.31
CA ALA A 187 -54.26 58.74 9.15
C ALA A 187 -54.51 60.09 8.46
N ALA A 188 -54.28 60.18 7.14
CA ALA A 188 -54.59 61.36 6.35
C ALA A 188 -56.11 61.61 6.28
N THR A 189 -56.90 60.53 6.17
CA THR A 189 -58.36 60.61 6.19
C THR A 189 -58.89 61.01 7.57
N ASP A 190 -58.34 60.47 8.66
CA ASP A 190 -58.70 60.84 10.03
C ASP A 190 -58.38 62.31 10.33
N MET A 191 -57.22 62.82 9.90
CA MET A 191 -56.88 64.25 9.99
C MET A 191 -57.84 65.16 9.20
N LEU A 192 -58.39 64.69 8.09
CA LEU A 192 -59.32 65.47 7.26
C LEU A 192 -60.77 65.42 7.80
N THR A 193 -61.11 64.40 8.59
CA THR A 193 -62.47 64.18 9.10
C THR A 193 -62.66 64.64 10.55
N GLN A 194 -61.58 65.03 11.26
CA GLN A 194 -61.71 65.63 12.58
C GLN A 194 -62.36 67.02 12.50
N PRO A 195 -63.51 67.24 13.16
CA PRO A 195 -64.08 68.57 13.30
C PRO A 195 -63.16 69.39 14.19
N PHE A 196 -62.77 70.59 13.75
CA PHE A 196 -62.04 71.58 14.55
C PHE A 196 -62.63 71.67 15.98
N GLY A 197 -61.96 71.07 16.95
CA GLY A 197 -62.45 71.02 18.32
C GLY A 197 -61.41 70.51 19.31
N GLY A 198 -61.03 71.36 20.26
CA GLY A 198 -60.65 70.91 21.60
C GLY A 198 -59.21 71.14 22.03
N TYR A 199 -59.00 72.30 22.64
CA TYR A 199 -57.98 72.62 23.63
C TYR A 199 -57.81 71.54 24.72
N GLY A 200 -56.56 71.24 25.10
CA GLY A 200 -56.17 70.94 26.48
C GLY A 200 -55.92 69.47 26.87
N GLY A 201 -54.76 69.19 27.47
CA GLY A 201 -54.52 67.91 28.15
C GLY A 201 -53.08 67.64 28.55
N TYR A 202 -52.60 68.32 29.61
CA TYR A 202 -51.33 68.05 30.29
C TYR A 202 -51.36 66.72 31.05
N GLY A 203 -50.30 65.91 30.91
CA GLY A 203 -49.68 65.14 32.00
C GLY A 203 -50.28 63.78 32.41
N GLY A 204 -49.41 62.76 32.44
CA GLY A 204 -49.33 61.88 33.61
C GLY A 204 -49.19 60.37 33.41
N TYR A 205 -47.97 59.88 33.66
CA TYR A 205 -47.56 58.66 34.41
C TYR A 205 -48.16 57.28 34.08
N GLY A 206 -47.28 56.29 33.84
CA GLY A 206 -47.62 54.87 33.94
C GLY A 206 -46.42 53.94 33.72
N TYR A 207 -45.95 53.33 34.81
CA TYR A 207 -44.85 52.38 34.95
C TYR A 207 -45.13 50.98 34.35
N GLY A 208 -44.05 50.26 34.02
CA GLY A 208 -44.01 48.77 33.93
C GLY A 208 -44.31 48.23 32.53
N ASP A 209 -43.66 47.20 32.00
CA ASP A 209 -42.81 46.18 32.59
C ASP A 209 -42.16 45.43 31.41
N VAL A 210 -40.84 45.20 31.44
CA VAL A 210 -40.13 44.51 30.35
C VAL A 210 -40.04 43.04 30.71
N HIS A 211 -40.97 42.23 30.19
CA HIS A 211 -40.90 40.77 30.28
C HIS A 211 -40.36 40.18 28.98
N TYR A 212 -39.09 39.79 28.98
CA TYR A 212 -38.54 38.89 27.98
C TYR A 212 -39.07 37.47 28.27
N HIS A 213 -39.76 36.88 27.29
CA HIS A 213 -39.99 35.43 27.24
C HIS A 213 -39.26 34.87 26.03
N PHE A 214 -38.24 34.06 26.29
CA PHE A 214 -37.68 33.13 25.32
C PHE A 214 -38.57 31.89 25.28
N HIS A 215 -39.04 31.52 24.10
CA HIS A 215 -39.42 30.16 23.74
C HIS A 215 -39.02 29.91 22.29
#